data_AF-A0A6I7ZH95-F1
#
_entry.id   AF-A0A6I7ZH95-F1
#
_cell.length_a   1.000
_cell.length_b   1.000
_cell.length_c   1.000
_cell.angle_alpha   90.00
_cell.angle_beta   90.00
_cell.angle_gamma   90.00
#
_symmetry.space_group_name_H-M   'P 1'
#
loop_
_entity.id
_entity.type
_entity.pdbx_description
1 polymer ?
#
loop_
_entity_poly.entity_id
_entity_poly.type
_entity_poly.pdbx_seq_one_letter_code
_entity_poly.pdbx_strand_id
1 'polypeptide(L)'
;MEKWKKDYLKGILQDYPKMEDYYLERKEKLLLHNQKTHQRANTDTKDKKLLISISLDRQLINLERNQRIISLCLENSTEETRKIIKLLYMTNHRKVNLDLVADQVFLSKRQVIRLRDAFFEELAEHLGI
;
A
#
# COMPACT_ATOMS: atom_id res chain seq x y z
N MET A 1 1.21 -13.06 -15.02
CA MET A 1 1.86 -12.81 -13.72
C MET A 1 2.13 -14.06 -12.85
N GLU A 2 3.30 -14.10 -12.22
CA GLU A 2 3.71 -15.12 -11.23
C GLU A 2 2.95 -15.00 -9.90
N LYS A 3 2.85 -16.11 -9.14
CA LYS A 3 2.08 -16.17 -7.89
C LYS A 3 2.59 -15.20 -6.82
N TRP A 4 3.91 -15.13 -6.62
CA TRP A 4 4.51 -14.28 -5.60
C TRP A 4 4.28 -12.78 -5.89
N LYS A 5 4.31 -12.37 -7.17
CA LYS A 5 3.98 -10.99 -7.59
C LYS A 5 2.54 -10.64 -7.23
N LYS A 6 1.59 -11.52 -7.55
CA LYS A 6 0.17 -11.32 -7.20
C LYS A 6 -0.01 -11.21 -5.68
N ASP A 7 0.67 -12.04 -4.89
CA ASP A 7 0.53 -12.00 -3.43
C ASP A 7 1.15 -10.74 -2.82
N TYR A 8 2.28 -10.27 -3.37
CA TYR A 8 2.86 -8.98 -3.00
C TYR A 8 1.93 -7.80 -3.31
N LEU A 9 1.38 -7.72 -4.53
CA LEU A 9 0.46 -6.64 -4.92
C LEU A 9 -0.80 -6.63 -4.06
N LYS A 10 -1.37 -7.79 -3.72
CA LYS A 10 -2.50 -7.89 -2.79
C LYS A 10 -2.17 -7.32 -1.42
N GLY A 11 -0.97 -7.61 -0.90
CA GLY A 11 -0.52 -7.08 0.38
C GLY A 11 -0.48 -5.55 0.39
N ILE A 12 0.16 -4.95 -0.61
CA ILE A 12 0.24 -3.47 -0.69
C ILE A 12 -1.16 -2.85 -0.83
N LEU A 13 -2.05 -3.46 -1.63
CA LEU A 13 -3.43 -2.97 -1.78
C LEU A 13 -4.27 -3.10 -0.51
N GLN A 14 -4.01 -4.11 0.32
CA GLN A 14 -4.66 -4.27 1.63
C GLN A 14 -4.17 -3.27 2.66
N ASP A 15 -2.90 -2.89 2.59
CA ASP A 15 -2.30 -1.91 3.49
C ASP A 15 -2.64 -0.47 3.09
N TYR A 16 -2.97 -0.23 1.81
CA TYR A 16 -3.28 1.09 1.26
C TYR A 16 -4.26 1.94 2.10
N PRO A 17 -5.42 1.42 2.57
CA PRO A 17 -6.37 2.21 3.37
C PRO A 17 -5.82 2.63 4.74
N LYS A 18 -4.83 1.90 5.27
CA LYS A 18 -4.21 2.15 6.58
C LYS A 18 -2.94 2.98 6.48
N MET A 19 -2.44 3.22 5.26
CA MET A 19 -1.19 3.95 5.06
C MET A 19 -1.30 5.44 5.46
N GLU A 20 -2.48 6.05 5.31
CA GLU A 20 -2.70 7.44 5.68
C GLU A 20 -2.66 7.66 7.21
N ASP A 21 -3.27 6.75 7.97
CA ASP A 21 -3.18 6.72 9.44
C ASP A 21 -1.75 6.44 9.91
N TYR A 22 -1.04 5.51 9.26
CA TYR A 22 0.35 5.19 9.57
C TYR A 22 1.29 6.38 9.32
N TYR A 23 1.05 7.14 8.25
CA TYR A 23 1.83 8.34 7.93
C TYR A 23 1.64 9.45 8.97
N LEU A 24 0.40 9.70 9.41
CA LEU A 24 0.11 10.69 10.46
C LEU A 24 0.76 10.31 11.78
N GLU A 25 0.53 9.07 12.24
CA GLU A 25 1.06 8.55 13.50
C GLU A 25 2.61 8.56 13.50
N ARG A 26 3.22 8.33 12.34
CA ARG A 26 4.68 8.31 12.19
C ARG A 26 5.30 9.71 12.09
N LYS A 27 4.66 10.65 11.38
CA LYS A 27 5.07 12.07 11.32
C LYS A 27 5.06 12.68 12.72
N GLU A 28 4.04 12.38 13.53
CA GLU A 28 4.00 12.77 14.94
C GLU A 28 5.18 12.17 15.73
N LYS A 29 5.46 10.87 15.58
CA LYS A 29 6.60 10.22 16.25
C LYS A 29 7.95 10.83 15.87
N LEU A 30 8.17 11.23 14.61
CA LEU A 30 9.40 11.89 14.16
C LEU A 30 9.56 13.29 14.76
N LEU A 31 8.48 14.08 14.79
CA LEU A 31 8.46 15.39 15.45
C LEU A 31 8.77 15.28 16.96
N LEU A 32 8.17 14.28 17.63
CA LEU A 32 8.43 13.99 19.06
C LEU A 32 9.86 13.50 19.33
N HIS A 33 10.47 12.74 18.40
CA HIS A 33 11.85 12.25 18.54
C HIS A 33 12.89 13.38 18.43
N ASN A 34 12.67 14.35 17.54
CA ASN A 34 13.53 15.52 17.39
C ASN A 34 13.52 16.42 18.64
N GLN A 35 12.43 16.48 19.39
CA GLN A 35 12.38 17.25 20.64
C GLN A 35 13.15 16.58 21.80
N LYS A 36 13.16 15.23 21.87
CA LYS A 36 13.80 14.48 22.98
C LYS A 36 15.31 14.28 22.82
N THR A 37 15.83 14.40 21.59
CA THR A 37 17.27 14.18 21.29
C THR A 37 18.18 15.32 21.75
N HIS A 38 17.62 16.48 22.12
CA HIS A 38 18.39 17.59 22.69
C HIS A 38 18.92 17.34 24.11
N GLN A 39 18.54 16.26 24.80
CA GLN A 39 18.84 16.12 26.23
C GLN A 39 19.80 14.98 26.63
N ARG A 40 20.12 13.99 25.79
CA ARG A 40 21.02 12.88 26.22
C ARG A 40 21.91 12.35 25.10
N ALA A 41 23.18 12.78 25.10
CA ALA A 41 24.21 12.32 24.18
C ALA A 41 25.11 11.26 24.84
N ASN A 42 24.92 9.98 24.48
CA ASN A 42 25.93 8.92 24.62
C ASN A 42 26.28 8.40 23.22
N THR A 43 27.55 8.51 22.85
CA THR A 43 28.11 8.42 21.50
C THR A 43 27.93 7.06 20.83
N ASP A 44 27.97 5.95 21.59
CA ASP A 44 27.89 4.58 21.04
C ASP A 44 26.47 4.15 20.61
N THR A 45 25.45 4.86 21.13
CA THR A 45 24.05 4.66 20.72
C THR A 45 23.63 5.53 19.54
N LYS A 46 24.44 6.53 19.16
CA LYS A 46 24.10 7.48 18.10
C LYS A 46 24.16 6.82 16.72
N ASP A 47 25.19 6.02 16.46
CA ASP A 47 25.38 5.38 15.14
C ASP A 47 24.30 4.33 14.86
N LYS A 48 23.95 3.51 15.86
CA LYS A 48 22.83 2.56 15.75
C LYS A 48 21.48 3.28 15.57
N LYS A 49 21.23 4.36 16.31
CA LYS A 49 19.99 5.16 16.15
C LYS A 49 19.92 5.84 14.79
N LEU A 50 21.05 6.35 14.28
CA LEU A 50 21.15 6.98 12.97
C LEU A 50 20.90 5.96 11.86
N LEU A 51 21.51 4.78 11.93
CA LEU A 51 21.27 3.68 10.97
C LEU A 51 19.80 3.23 10.98
N ILE A 52 19.20 3.09 12.16
CA ILE A 52 17.77 2.79 12.31
C ILE A 52 16.93 3.92 11.67
N SER A 53 17.26 5.19 11.92
CA SER A 53 16.57 6.34 11.32
C SER A 53 16.63 6.30 9.79
N ILE A 54 17.81 6.09 9.20
CA ILE A 54 18.00 6.04 7.74
C ILE A 54 17.22 4.87 7.13
N SER A 55 17.25 3.69 7.76
CA SER A 55 16.49 2.53 7.30
C SER A 55 14.99 2.80 7.33
N LEU A 56 14.51 3.46 8.38
CA LEU A 56 13.11 3.84 8.53
C LEU A 56 12.70 4.92 7.53
N ASP A 57 13.55 5.91 7.25
CA ASP A 57 13.31 6.94 6.24
C ASP A 57 13.18 6.32 4.84
N ARG A 58 14.04 5.36 4.50
CA ARG A 58 13.93 4.60 3.24
C ARG A 58 12.61 3.81 3.15
N GLN A 59 12.19 3.18 4.25
CA GLN A 59 10.90 2.48 4.30
C GLN A 59 9.74 3.47 4.09
N LEU A 60 9.81 4.65 4.70
CA LEU A 60 8.78 5.68 4.56
C LEU A 60 8.69 6.21 3.13
N ILE A 61 9.83 6.51 2.50
CA ILE A 61 9.89 6.94 1.09
C ILE A 61 9.31 5.87 0.16
N ASN A 62 9.63 4.60 0.41
CA ASN A 62 9.09 3.50 -0.39
C ASN A 62 7.58 3.34 -0.21
N LEU A 63 7.07 3.50 1.02
CA LEU A 63 5.64 3.47 1.30
C LEU A 63 4.91 4.62 0.58
N GLU A 64 5.43 5.85 0.68
CA GLU A 64 4.88 7.03 0.00
C GLU A 64 4.88 6.84 -1.53
N ARG A 65 5.98 6.32 -2.08
CA ARG A 65 6.09 6.00 -3.50
C ARG A 65 5.04 4.97 -3.92
N ASN A 66 4.90 3.88 -3.17
CA ASN A 66 3.92 2.83 -3.46
C ASN A 66 2.49 3.36 -3.38
N GLN A 67 2.19 4.18 -2.35
CA GLN A 67 0.89 4.82 -2.19
C GLN A 67 0.57 5.70 -3.40
N ARG A 68 1.50 6.57 -3.81
CA ARG A 68 1.32 7.46 -4.96
C ARG A 68 1.08 6.69 -6.26
N ILE A 69 1.82 5.61 -6.48
CA ILE A 69 1.66 4.75 -7.65
C ILE A 69 0.28 4.07 -7.64
N ILE A 70 -0.16 3.54 -6.48
CA ILE A 70 -1.49 2.93 -6.36
C ILE A 70 -2.58 3.97 -6.62
N SER A 71 -2.46 5.17 -6.05
CA SER A 71 -3.43 6.25 -6.28
C SER A 71 -3.52 6.60 -7.77
N LEU A 72 -2.38 6.74 -8.45
CA LEU A 72 -2.33 7.00 -9.90
C LEU A 72 -2.99 5.88 -10.70
N CYS A 73 -2.66 4.62 -10.43
CA CYS A 73 -3.26 3.47 -11.12
C CYS A 73 -4.78 3.43 -10.89
N LEU A 74 -5.22 3.69 -9.65
CA LEU A 74 -6.65 3.76 -9.34
C LEU A 74 -7.32 4.91 -10.10
N GLU A 75 -6.70 6.09 -10.15
CA GLU A 75 -7.19 7.28 -10.88
C GLU A 75 -7.35 7.03 -12.38
N ASN A 76 -6.37 6.40 -13.01
CA ASN A 76 -6.40 6.07 -14.43
C ASN A 76 -7.33 4.90 -14.76
N SER A 77 -7.68 4.07 -13.78
CA SER A 77 -8.58 2.95 -13.95
C SER A 77 -10.04 3.37 -14.11
N THR A 78 -10.78 2.58 -14.89
CA THR A 78 -12.23 2.73 -15.04
C THR A 78 -12.96 2.61 -13.69
N GLU A 79 -14.16 3.17 -13.60
CA GLU A 79 -14.95 3.12 -12.37
C GLU A 79 -15.22 1.68 -11.90
N GLU A 80 -15.50 0.76 -12.83
CA GLU A 80 -15.75 -0.64 -12.52
C GLU A 80 -14.50 -1.30 -11.95
N THR A 81 -13.34 -1.08 -12.58
CA THR A 81 -12.06 -1.63 -12.14
C THR A 81 -11.71 -1.13 -10.74
N ARG A 82 -11.91 0.18 -10.50
CA ARG A 82 -11.70 0.80 -9.19
C ARG A 82 -12.61 0.21 -8.11
N LYS A 83 -13.89 0.01 -8.41
CA LYS A 83 -14.86 -0.63 -7.50
C LYS A 83 -14.45 -2.07 -7.20
N ILE A 84 -14.06 -2.84 -8.22
CA ILE A 84 -13.58 -4.22 -8.07
C ILE A 84 -12.37 -4.28 -7.12
N ILE A 85 -11.35 -3.44 -7.35
CA ILE A 85 -10.12 -3.44 -6.53
C ILE A 85 -10.41 -3.02 -5.08
N LYS A 86 -11.24 -1.99 -4.89
CA LYS A 86 -11.64 -1.54 -3.55
C LYS A 86 -12.38 -2.64 -2.79
N LEU A 87 -13.37 -3.27 -3.41
CA LEU A 87 -14.16 -4.35 -2.79
C LEU A 87 -13.31 -5.59 -2.48
N LEU A 88 -12.36 -5.93 -3.35
CA LEU A 88 -11.50 -7.10 -3.20
C LEU A 88 -10.39 -6.94 -2.15
N TYR A 89 -9.80 -5.75 -2.06
CA TYR A 89 -8.54 -5.59 -1.32
C TYR A 89 -8.58 -4.50 -0.26
N MET A 90 -9.46 -3.52 -0.37
CA MET A 90 -9.47 -2.35 0.53
C MET A 90 -10.57 -2.41 1.60
N THR A 91 -11.52 -3.34 1.46
CA THR A 91 -12.57 -3.57 2.47
C THR A 91 -12.08 -4.50 3.58
N ASN A 92 -12.17 -4.03 4.83
CA ASN A 92 -11.56 -4.63 6.02
C ASN A 92 -12.25 -5.92 6.52
N HIS A 93 -13.23 -6.49 5.80
CA HIS A 93 -14.14 -7.49 6.35
C HIS A 93 -14.37 -8.71 5.44
N ARG A 94 -14.00 -9.89 5.98
CA ARG A 94 -14.26 -11.26 5.51
C ARG A 94 -13.62 -11.70 4.20
N LYS A 95 -13.49 -13.03 4.04
CA LYS A 95 -13.08 -13.71 2.80
C LYS A 95 -13.88 -13.12 1.64
N VAL A 96 -13.22 -12.29 0.83
CA VAL A 96 -13.91 -11.64 -0.28
C VAL A 96 -14.32 -12.70 -1.30
N ASN A 97 -15.61 -12.78 -1.56
CA ASN A 97 -16.16 -13.69 -2.55
C ASN A 97 -16.22 -12.98 -3.91
N LEU A 98 -15.50 -13.52 -4.90
CA LEU A 98 -15.53 -13.00 -6.27
C LEU A 98 -16.94 -12.97 -6.86
N ASP A 99 -17.81 -13.90 -6.46
CA ASP A 99 -19.19 -13.95 -6.93
C ASP A 99 -20.00 -12.77 -6.37
N LEU A 100 -19.81 -12.43 -5.09
CA LEU A 100 -20.46 -11.26 -4.49
C LEU A 100 -19.97 -9.94 -5.11
N VAL A 101 -18.67 -9.84 -5.41
CA VAL A 101 -18.13 -8.65 -6.09
C VAL A 101 -18.70 -8.54 -7.49
N ALA A 102 -18.77 -9.65 -8.23
CA ALA A 102 -19.35 -9.71 -9.56
C ALA A 102 -20.81 -9.24 -9.57
N ASP A 103 -21.62 -9.69 -8.61
CA ASP A 103 -23.01 -9.25 -8.45
C ASP A 103 -23.11 -7.75 -8.14
N GLN A 104 -22.24 -7.23 -7.25
CA GLN A 104 -22.23 -5.81 -6.87
C GLN A 104 -21.81 -4.86 -7.99
N VAL A 105 -20.96 -5.31 -8.92
CA VAL A 105 -20.53 -4.51 -10.07
C VAL A 105 -21.30 -4.85 -11.35
N PHE A 106 -22.33 -5.70 -11.28
CA PHE A 106 -23.14 -6.15 -12.42
C PHE A 106 -22.30 -6.73 -13.58
N LEU A 107 -21.24 -7.46 -13.25
CA LEU A 107 -20.36 -8.10 -14.22
C LEU A 107 -20.28 -9.60 -13.96
N SER A 108 -19.91 -10.38 -14.98
CA SER A 108 -19.60 -11.80 -14.76
C SER A 108 -18.31 -11.95 -13.94
N LYS A 109 -18.22 -13.04 -13.16
CA LYS A 109 -16.99 -13.44 -12.45
C LYS A 109 -15.75 -13.42 -13.34
N ARG A 110 -15.88 -13.88 -14.60
CA ARG A 110 -14.79 -13.88 -15.58
C ARG A 110 -14.34 -12.48 -15.94
N GLN A 111 -15.27 -11.54 -16.13
CA GLN A 111 -14.93 -10.14 -16.39
C GLN A 111 -14.25 -9.50 -15.18
N VAL A 112 -14.72 -9.76 -13.96
CA VAL A 112 -14.07 -9.29 -12.72
C VAL A 112 -12.62 -9.77 -12.62
N ILE A 113 -12.38 -11.07 -12.87
CA ILE A 113 -11.03 -11.64 -12.86
C ILE A 113 -10.15 -10.97 -13.92
N ARG A 114 -10.67 -10.77 -15.14
CA ARG A 114 -9.93 -10.14 -16.23
C ARG A 114 -9.55 -8.69 -15.92
N LEU A 115 -10.48 -7.88 -15.41
CA LEU A 115 -10.23 -6.48 -15.05
C LEU A 115 -9.25 -6.38 -13.90
N ARG A 116 -9.38 -7.23 -12.88
CA ARG A 116 -8.42 -7.31 -11.78
C ARG A 116 -7.02 -7.67 -12.29
N ASP A 117 -6.91 -8.70 -13.11
CA ASP A 117 -5.61 -9.15 -13.61
C ASP A 117 -4.97 -8.08 -14.51
N ALA A 118 -5.73 -7.38 -15.33
CA ALA A 118 -5.24 -6.23 -16.10
C ALA A 118 -4.72 -5.10 -15.20
N PHE A 119 -5.47 -4.74 -14.16
CA PHE A 119 -5.02 -3.76 -13.17
C PHE A 119 -3.72 -4.17 -12.47
N PHE A 120 -3.57 -5.46 -12.16
CA PHE A 120 -2.34 -5.96 -11.54
C PHE A 120 -1.14 -5.83 -12.47
N GLU A 121 -1.28 -6.14 -13.76
CA GLU A 121 -0.17 -5.98 -14.72
C GLU A 121 0.23 -4.50 -14.85
N GLU A 122 -0.74 -3.58 -14.94
CA GLU A 122 -0.47 -2.12 -14.97
C GLU A 122 0.23 -1.64 -13.68
N LEU A 123 -0.27 -2.08 -12.52
CA LEU A 123 0.32 -1.73 -11.23
C LEU A 123 1.75 -2.30 -11.09
N ALA A 124 2.00 -3.52 -11.55
CA ALA A 124 3.32 -4.13 -11.55
C ALA A 124 4.31 -3.37 -12.45
N GLU A 125 3.85 -2.92 -13.62
CA GLU A 125 4.64 -2.11 -14.54
C GLU A 125 5.04 -0.77 -13.90
N HIS A 126 4.11 -0.08 -13.25
CA HIS A 126 4.42 1.18 -12.55
C HIS A 126 5.31 1.00 -11.31
N LEU A 127 5.19 -0.13 -10.62
CA LEU A 127 6.07 -0.48 -9.50
C LEU A 127 7.44 -1.01 -9.96
N GLY A 128 7.58 -1.38 -11.24
CA GLY A 128 8.82 -1.89 -11.84
C GLY A 128 9.20 -3.30 -11.40
N ILE A 129 8.20 -4.19 -11.18
CA ILE A 129 8.39 -5.54 -10.64
C ILE A 129 8.01 -6.67 -11.59
#